data_AF-A0A0S4IRD2-F1
#
_entry.id   AF-A0A0S4IRD2-F1
#
_cell.length_a   1.000
_cell.length_b   1.000
_cell.length_c   1.000
_cell.angle_alpha   90.00
_cell.angle_beta   90.00
_cell.angle_gamma   90.00
#
_symmetry.space_group_name_H-M   'P 1'
#
loop_
_entity.id
_entity.type
_entity.pdbx_description
1 polymer ?
#
loop_
_entity_poly.entity_id
_entity_poly.type
_entity_poly.pdbx_seq_one_letter_code
_entity_poly.pdbx_strand_id
1 'polypeptide(L)'
;MTSLYATYEDELKDWLKEMQEDIQSIRQTLLRDLPTYRAPPGTGPGSRIQKMKIITERQDQIRETILSMDRELGSVDFPVSLREASRNGLQEYKKRALNFDKDILKLKSETATADRADLLGSGGSASGGGAAVAGLEGLDEETKKQRIQMAQNTQTLSKGSNALREAERYVTVTEDMSNEALKNLGEQTAVIGRIAGKTNEADDELSQAKKILSDMHKEMIKNKAILVIIIGVLLLLIFLVIYIKFSGSSSTSDSTTTVIIVTGTPSPVTLPPPPPTTPAPTSNSLSSGSSF
;
A
#
# COMPACT_ATOMS: atom_id res chain seq x y z
N MET A 1 6.59 -13.65 14.64
CA MET A 1 6.63 -12.23 14.23
C MET A 1 5.54 -11.86 13.22
N THR A 2 4.79 -12.82 12.66
CA THR A 2 3.56 -12.57 11.86
C THR A 2 2.35 -12.08 12.67
N SER A 3 2.43 -12.05 14.01
CA SER A 3 1.29 -11.70 14.86
C SER A 3 0.89 -10.23 14.77
N LEU A 4 1.85 -9.31 14.61
CA LEU A 4 1.54 -7.87 14.65
C LEU A 4 0.74 -7.42 13.42
N TYR A 5 1.12 -7.89 12.23
CA TYR A 5 0.35 -7.65 11.01
C TYR A 5 -1.06 -8.25 11.10
N ALA A 6 -1.19 -9.47 11.63
CA ALA A 6 -2.49 -10.09 11.83
C ALA A 6 -3.37 -9.29 12.80
N THR A 7 -2.80 -8.75 13.89
CA THR A 7 -3.51 -7.87 14.82
C THR A 7 -4.02 -6.61 14.14
N TYR A 8 -3.19 -5.94 13.33
CA TYR A 8 -3.65 -4.77 12.58
C TYR A 8 -4.70 -5.11 11.52
N GLU A 9 -4.62 -6.29 10.91
CA GLU A 9 -5.62 -6.75 9.95
C GLU A 9 -6.97 -6.99 10.62
N ASP A 10 -6.98 -7.59 11.82
CA ASP A 10 -8.20 -7.83 12.59
C ASP A 10 -8.79 -6.51 13.11
N GLU A 11 -7.96 -5.63 13.65
CA GLU A 11 -8.35 -4.28 14.07
C GLU A 11 -8.96 -3.48 12.89
N LEU A 12 -8.34 -3.54 11.71
CA LEU A 12 -8.87 -2.90 10.51
C LEU A 12 -10.24 -3.46 10.13
N LYS A 13 -10.43 -4.78 10.20
CA LYS A 13 -11.74 -5.40 9.90
C LYS A 13 -12.81 -4.94 10.88
N ASP A 14 -12.48 -4.82 12.15
CA ASP A 14 -13.39 -4.31 13.17
C ASP A 14 -13.76 -2.85 12.88
N TRP A 15 -12.78 -1.98 12.61
CA TRP A 15 -13.05 -0.59 12.23
C TRP A 15 -13.92 -0.47 10.97
N LEU A 16 -13.69 -1.32 9.96
CA LEU A 16 -14.49 -1.34 8.74
C LEU A 16 -15.95 -1.73 9.02
N LYS A 17 -16.17 -2.70 9.92
CA LYS A 17 -17.51 -3.14 10.32
C LYS A 17 -18.23 -2.04 11.10
N GLU A 18 -17.56 -1.45 12.09
CA GLU A 18 -18.09 -0.36 12.89
C GLU A 18 -18.44 0.86 12.03
N MET A 19 -17.60 1.21 11.04
CA MET A 19 -17.91 2.27 10.08
C MET A 19 -19.18 1.99 9.27
N GLN A 20 -19.38 0.75 8.85
CA GLN A 20 -20.60 0.37 8.15
C GLN A 20 -21.82 0.52 9.06
N GLU A 21 -21.72 0.09 10.32
CA GLU A 21 -22.78 0.26 11.31
C GLU A 21 -23.11 1.73 11.55
N ASP A 22 -22.11 2.60 11.68
CA ASP A 22 -22.30 4.04 11.85
C ASP A 22 -22.98 4.68 10.64
N ILE A 23 -22.55 4.32 9.41
CA ILE A 23 -23.17 4.77 8.16
C ILE A 23 -24.63 4.30 8.06
N GLN A 24 -24.94 3.07 8.47
CA GLN A 24 -26.33 2.61 8.51
C GLN A 24 -27.14 3.38 9.55
N SER A 25 -26.55 3.66 10.71
CA SER A 25 -27.21 4.42 11.77
C SER A 25 -27.59 5.83 11.32
N ILE A 26 -26.73 6.51 10.55
CA ILE A 26 -27.02 7.85 10.04
C ILE A 26 -28.04 7.80 8.89
N ARG A 27 -27.95 6.79 8.00
CA ARG A 27 -28.97 6.54 6.97
C ARG A 27 -30.35 6.31 7.55
N GLN A 28 -30.45 5.64 8.70
CA GLN A 28 -31.72 5.47 9.38
C GLN A 28 -32.32 6.81 9.86
N THR A 29 -31.48 7.76 10.27
CA THR A 29 -31.94 9.14 10.60
C THR A 29 -32.34 9.98 9.39
N LEU A 30 -32.06 9.51 8.18
CA LEU A 30 -32.40 10.16 6.90
C LEU A 30 -33.71 9.63 6.30
N LEU A 31 -34.20 8.46 6.75
CA LEU A 31 -35.44 7.85 6.26
C LEU A 31 -36.68 8.57 6.80
N ARG A 32 -37.03 9.68 6.15
CA ARG A 32 -38.17 10.56 6.47
C ARG A 32 -39.53 9.97 6.10
N ASP A 33 -39.58 9.01 5.18
CA ASP A 33 -40.84 8.45 4.65
C ASP A 33 -41.55 7.49 5.63
N LEU A 34 -40.92 7.14 6.75
CA LEU A 34 -41.56 6.28 7.74
C LEU A 34 -42.53 7.07 8.63
N PRO A 35 -43.73 6.51 8.93
CA PRO A 35 -44.73 7.16 9.80
C PRO A 35 -44.26 7.38 11.24
N THR A 36 -43.17 6.71 11.67
CA THR A 36 -42.54 6.86 13.00
C THR A 36 -41.34 7.81 12.99
N TYR A 37 -41.10 8.53 11.89
CA TYR A 37 -39.97 9.44 11.80
C TYR A 37 -40.10 10.57 12.83
N ARG A 38 -39.09 10.70 13.69
CA ARG A 38 -38.91 11.84 14.59
C ARG A 38 -37.63 12.54 14.21
N ALA A 39 -37.70 13.84 13.99
CA ALA A 39 -36.52 14.66 13.76
C ALA A 39 -35.48 14.41 14.89
N PRO A 40 -34.26 13.97 14.56
CA PRO A 40 -33.19 13.82 15.53
C PRO A 40 -32.94 15.13 16.28
N PRO A 41 -32.53 15.07 17.55
CA PRO A 41 -32.24 16.27 18.31
C PRO A 41 -31.09 17.04 17.63
N GLY A 42 -31.22 18.36 17.53
CA GLY A 42 -30.18 19.22 16.95
C GLY A 42 -28.86 19.20 17.72
N THR A 43 -28.87 18.75 18.99
CA THR A 43 -27.68 18.60 19.84
C THR A 43 -27.77 17.32 20.69
N GLY A 44 -26.62 16.71 21.01
CA GLY A 44 -26.50 15.55 21.92
C GLY A 44 -26.17 14.21 21.24
N PRO A 45 -26.13 13.10 22.02
CA PRO A 45 -25.60 11.77 21.62
C PRO A 45 -26.27 11.12 20.41
N GLY A 46 -27.45 11.59 20.02
CA GLY A 46 -28.20 11.11 18.85
C GLY A 46 -28.24 12.09 17.67
N SER A 47 -27.59 13.25 17.78
CA SER A 47 -27.59 14.27 16.73
C SER A 47 -26.85 13.79 15.48
N ARG A 48 -27.33 14.21 14.31
CA ARG A 48 -26.69 13.88 13.02
C ARG A 48 -25.25 14.39 12.95
N ILE A 49 -25.01 15.57 13.54
CA ILE A 49 -23.69 16.20 13.60
C ILE A 49 -22.72 15.34 14.42
N GLN A 50 -23.13 14.84 15.59
CA GLN A 50 -22.27 13.97 16.39
C GLN A 50 -22.02 12.63 15.71
N LYS A 51 -23.04 12.02 15.10
CA LYS A 51 -22.87 10.79 14.31
C LYS A 51 -21.89 10.99 13.15
N MET A 52 -21.99 12.12 12.45
CA MET A 52 -21.05 12.46 11.38
C MET A 52 -19.61 12.60 11.91
N LYS A 53 -19.44 13.23 13.08
CA LYS A 53 -18.12 13.35 13.73
C LYS A 53 -17.49 11.98 14.04
N ILE A 54 -18.29 11.06 14.59
CA ILE A 54 -17.83 9.70 14.89
C ILE A 54 -17.38 8.98 13.60
N ILE A 55 -18.16 9.11 12.52
CA ILE A 55 -17.80 8.52 11.22
C ILE A 55 -16.49 9.11 10.69
N THR A 56 -16.28 10.42 10.80
CA THR A 56 -15.02 11.05 10.35
C THR A 56 -13.83 10.60 11.18
N GLU A 57 -13.98 10.51 12.51
CA GLU A 57 -12.93 10.03 13.40
C GLU A 57 -12.57 8.56 13.12
N ARG A 58 -13.57 7.72 12.87
CA ARG A 58 -13.37 6.32 12.48
C ARG A 58 -12.67 6.18 11.13
N GLN A 59 -12.92 7.10 10.20
CA GLN A 59 -12.21 7.14 8.92
C GLN A 59 -10.74 7.49 9.09
N ASP A 60 -10.41 8.36 10.03
CA ASP A 60 -9.01 8.66 10.35
C ASP A 60 -8.32 7.45 11.00
N GLN A 61 -8.98 6.75 11.93
CA GLN A 61 -8.49 5.50 12.53
C GLN A 61 -8.20 4.43 11.45
N ILE A 62 -9.12 4.22 10.51
CA ILE A 62 -8.93 3.27 9.39
C ILE A 62 -7.69 3.63 8.56
N ARG A 63 -7.47 4.91 8.26
CA ARG A 63 -6.28 5.35 7.51
C ARG A 63 -5.00 5.10 8.31
N GLU A 64 -4.99 5.38 9.60
CA GLU A 64 -3.84 5.14 10.46
C GLU A 64 -3.48 3.66 10.56
N THR A 65 -4.47 2.78 10.72
CA THR A 65 -4.23 1.32 10.72
C THR A 65 -3.72 0.84 9.36
N ILE A 66 -4.26 1.35 8.24
CA ILE A 66 -3.75 1.05 6.89
C ILE A 66 -2.30 1.50 6.73
N LEU A 67 -1.93 2.69 7.22
CA LEU A 67 -0.55 3.19 7.18
C LEU A 67 0.39 2.33 8.03
N SER A 68 -0.09 1.88 9.19
CA SER A 68 0.64 0.98 10.08
C SER A 68 0.88 -0.38 9.40
N MET A 69 -0.14 -0.94 8.73
CA MET A 69 0.00 -2.16 7.93
C MET A 69 0.98 -2.00 6.77
N ASP A 70 0.96 -0.86 6.06
CA ASP A 70 1.89 -0.57 4.95
C ASP A 70 3.34 -0.53 5.44
N ARG A 71 3.58 0.06 6.62
CA ARG A 71 4.90 0.11 7.27
C ARG A 71 5.40 -1.28 7.64
N GLU A 72 4.54 -2.12 8.24
CA GLU A 72 4.87 -3.50 8.59
C GLU A 72 5.19 -4.34 7.35
N LEU A 73 4.47 -4.14 6.24
CA LEU A 73 4.78 -4.79 4.96
C LEU A 73 6.13 -4.36 4.36
N GLY A 74 6.52 -3.12 4.63
CA GLY A 74 7.81 -2.56 4.23
C GLY A 74 8.98 -3.05 5.09
N SER A 75 8.72 -3.56 6.30
CA SER A 75 9.75 -4.08 7.20
C SER A 75 10.48 -5.29 6.59
N VAL A 76 11.72 -5.53 7.02
CA VAL A 76 12.53 -6.67 6.53
C VAL A 76 12.01 -8.01 7.06
N ASP A 77 11.37 -8.00 8.23
CA ASP A 77 10.95 -9.20 8.97
C ASP A 77 9.69 -9.88 8.39
N PHE A 78 9.01 -9.26 7.43
CA PHE A 78 7.81 -9.83 6.84
C PHE A 78 8.13 -10.92 5.78
N PRO A 79 7.48 -12.11 5.82
CA PRO A 79 7.77 -13.22 4.91
C PRO A 79 7.46 -12.90 3.45
N VAL A 80 8.45 -13.04 2.57
CA VAL A 80 8.38 -12.67 1.13
C VAL A 80 7.26 -13.40 0.39
N SER A 81 6.95 -14.65 0.74
CA SER A 81 5.87 -15.44 0.13
C SER A 81 4.46 -14.89 0.38
N LEU A 82 4.24 -14.21 1.51
CA LEU A 82 2.94 -13.64 1.87
C LEU A 82 2.84 -12.16 1.47
N ARG A 83 3.97 -11.49 1.15
CA ARG A 83 4.01 -10.04 0.87
C ARG A 83 3.06 -9.64 -0.26
N GLU A 84 3.03 -10.40 -1.35
CA GLU A 84 2.19 -10.06 -2.50
C GLU A 84 0.69 -10.18 -2.17
N ALA A 85 0.29 -11.23 -1.45
CA ALA A 85 -1.09 -11.42 -1.02
C ALA A 85 -1.53 -10.32 -0.04
N SER A 86 -0.70 -10.01 0.97
CA SER A 86 -0.97 -8.92 1.91
C SER A 86 -0.99 -7.54 1.23
N ARG A 87 -0.14 -7.31 0.22
CA ARG A 87 -0.14 -6.07 -0.56
C ARG A 87 -1.42 -5.92 -1.38
N ASN A 88 -1.92 -7.01 -1.97
CA ASN A 88 -3.19 -7.00 -2.68
C ASN A 88 -4.37 -6.72 -1.73
N GLY A 89 -4.39 -7.37 -0.55
CA GLY A 89 -5.38 -7.07 0.49
C GLY A 89 -5.34 -5.62 0.94
N LEU A 90 -4.14 -5.06 1.14
CA LEU A 90 -3.95 -3.66 1.50
C LEU A 90 -4.46 -2.69 0.42
N GLN A 91 -4.31 -3.02 -0.86
CA GLN A 91 -4.87 -2.23 -1.96
C GLN A 91 -6.41 -2.27 -1.97
N GLU A 92 -7.01 -3.42 -1.64
CA GLU A 92 -8.46 -3.55 -1.47
C GLU A 92 -8.96 -2.65 -0.33
N TYR A 93 -8.28 -2.69 0.82
CA TYR A 93 -8.62 -1.84 1.97
C TYR A 93 -8.46 -0.35 1.66
N LYS A 94 -7.39 0.05 0.95
CA LYS A 94 -7.22 1.43 0.47
C LYS A 94 -8.36 1.88 -0.44
N LYS A 95 -8.78 1.03 -1.40
CA LYS A 95 -9.95 1.32 -2.25
C LYS A 95 -11.24 1.45 -1.44
N ARG A 96 -11.44 0.60 -0.43
CA ARG A 96 -12.60 0.64 0.44
C ARG A 96 -12.62 1.94 1.27
N ALA A 97 -11.49 2.37 1.82
CA ALA A 97 -11.37 3.66 2.51
C ALA A 97 -11.74 4.84 1.58
N LEU A 98 -11.29 4.84 0.31
CA LEU A 98 -11.67 5.87 -0.66
C LEU A 98 -13.17 5.88 -0.99
N ASN A 99 -13.83 4.72 -0.97
CA ASN A 99 -15.28 4.66 -1.14
C ASN A 99 -16.01 5.24 0.07
N PHE A 100 -15.52 4.98 1.29
CA PHE A 100 -16.06 5.59 2.49
C PHE A 100 -15.91 7.12 2.49
N ASP A 101 -14.83 7.67 1.94
CA ASP A 101 -14.69 9.13 1.78
C ASP A 101 -15.79 9.74 0.90
N LYS A 102 -16.12 9.07 -0.20
CA LYS A 102 -17.22 9.49 -1.07
C LYS A 102 -18.57 9.38 -0.36
N ASP A 103 -18.77 8.31 0.40
CA ASP A 103 -19.99 8.11 1.19
C ASP A 103 -20.11 9.17 2.29
N ILE A 104 -19.04 9.52 2.99
CA ILE A 104 -19.02 10.58 4.02
C ILE A 104 -19.39 11.93 3.40
N LEU A 105 -18.80 12.28 2.25
CA LEU A 105 -19.13 13.53 1.54
C LEU A 105 -20.61 13.58 1.15
N LYS A 106 -21.14 12.47 0.61
CA LYS A 106 -22.55 12.35 0.25
C LYS A 106 -23.44 12.47 1.49
N LEU A 107 -23.16 11.72 2.54
CA LEU A 107 -23.89 11.77 3.81
C LEU A 107 -23.86 13.17 4.44
N LYS A 108 -22.74 13.90 4.34
CA LYS A 108 -22.64 15.28 4.84
C LYS A 108 -23.57 16.23 4.10
N SER A 109 -23.69 16.06 2.78
CA SER A 109 -24.64 16.84 1.99
C SER A 109 -26.10 16.47 2.33
N GLU A 110 -26.41 15.18 2.47
CA GLU A 110 -27.76 14.67 2.75
C GLU A 110 -28.23 15.01 4.17
N THR A 111 -27.34 14.95 5.15
CA THR A 111 -27.65 15.35 6.54
C THR A 111 -27.92 16.85 6.63
N ALA A 112 -27.14 17.68 5.92
CA ALA A 112 -27.36 19.13 5.88
C ALA A 112 -28.65 19.54 5.16
N THR A 113 -29.12 18.78 4.16
CA THR A 113 -30.43 19.02 3.54
C THR A 113 -31.57 18.53 4.43
N ALA A 114 -31.41 17.38 5.08
CA ALA A 114 -32.38 16.84 6.02
C ALA A 114 -32.56 17.71 7.27
N ASP A 115 -31.48 18.24 7.86
CA ASP A 115 -31.53 19.16 9.00
C ASP A 115 -32.28 20.45 8.63
N ARG A 116 -31.99 21.03 7.46
CA ARG A 116 -32.74 22.21 6.97
C ARG A 116 -34.23 21.89 6.81
N ALA A 117 -34.56 20.77 6.18
CA ALA A 117 -35.95 20.38 5.96
C ALA A 117 -36.69 19.99 7.25
N ASP A 118 -36.01 19.53 8.30
CA ASP A 118 -36.60 19.30 9.63
C ASP A 118 -36.89 20.62 10.35
N LEU A 119 -35.96 21.59 10.29
CA LEU A 119 -36.16 22.92 10.89
C LEU A 119 -37.31 23.68 10.22
N LEU A 120 -37.40 23.63 8.88
CA LEU A 120 -38.47 24.28 8.13
C LEU A 120 -39.82 23.53 8.26
N GLY A 121 -39.81 22.20 8.37
CA GLY A 121 -41.01 21.38 8.51
C GLY A 121 -41.64 21.42 9.91
N SER A 122 -40.83 21.60 10.96
CA SER A 122 -41.32 21.71 12.35
C SER A 122 -42.14 22.97 12.62
N GLY A 123 -42.11 23.98 11.73
CA GLY A 123 -42.92 25.20 11.83
C GLY A 123 -44.41 25.00 11.52
N GLY A 124 -44.82 23.85 10.99
CA GLY A 124 -46.20 23.61 10.52
C GLY A 124 -47.07 22.70 11.40
N SER A 125 -46.57 22.14 12.50
CA SER A 125 -47.32 21.13 13.29
C SER A 125 -47.15 21.20 14.81
N ALA A 126 -46.93 22.41 15.34
CA ALA A 126 -46.99 22.68 16.78
C ALA A 126 -47.99 23.80 17.09
N SER A 127 -49.29 23.52 16.94
CA SER A 127 -50.37 24.33 17.53
C SER A 127 -51.28 23.49 18.44
N GLY A 128 -50.67 22.63 19.26
CA GLY A 128 -51.23 22.29 20.57
C GLY A 128 -50.85 23.41 21.55
N GLY A 129 -51.76 24.36 21.77
CA GLY A 129 -51.49 25.55 22.59
C GLY A 129 -52.74 26.16 23.21
N GLY A 130 -53.68 25.33 23.68
CA GLY A 130 -54.89 25.75 24.40
C GLY A 130 -54.66 26.14 25.86
N ALA A 131 -53.76 27.07 26.16
CA ALA A 131 -53.41 27.38 27.56
C ALA A 131 -53.17 28.87 27.85
N ALA A 132 -53.99 29.78 27.30
CA ALA A 132 -53.89 31.21 27.64
C ALA A 132 -55.23 31.96 27.68
N VAL A 133 -56.35 31.28 27.98
CA VAL A 133 -57.67 31.95 28.13
C VAL A 133 -58.31 31.53 29.46
N ALA A 134 -57.68 31.87 30.58
CA ALA A 134 -58.18 31.54 31.92
C ALA A 134 -58.24 32.74 32.87
N GLY A 135 -58.43 33.97 32.37
CA GLY A 135 -58.37 35.14 33.25
C GLY A 135 -58.89 36.45 32.72
N LEU A 136 -59.89 36.45 31.83
CA LEU A 136 -60.61 37.69 31.55
C LEU A 136 -62.10 37.43 31.77
N GLU A 137 -62.60 37.76 32.93
CA GLU A 137 -64.02 37.77 33.29
C GLU A 137 -64.32 39.23 33.65
N GLY A 138 -65.09 39.94 32.80
CA GLY A 138 -65.52 41.32 33.07
C GLY A 138 -65.03 42.45 32.15
N LEU A 139 -64.44 42.17 30.97
CA LEU A 139 -64.06 43.20 29.99
C LEU A 139 -64.82 42.97 28.66
N ASP A 140 -65.22 44.05 27.98
CA ASP A 140 -65.81 44.03 26.63
C ASP A 140 -65.07 43.04 25.71
N GLU A 141 -65.82 42.25 24.97
CA GLU A 141 -65.31 41.14 24.15
C GLU A 141 -64.25 41.61 23.13
N GLU A 142 -64.45 42.82 22.59
CA GLU A 142 -63.55 43.50 21.65
C GLU A 142 -62.18 43.80 22.30
N THR A 143 -62.19 44.29 23.54
CA THR A 143 -60.98 44.65 24.30
C THR A 143 -60.18 43.40 24.70
N LYS A 144 -60.86 42.28 24.99
CA LYS A 144 -60.19 40.99 25.23
C LYS A 144 -59.45 40.50 24.00
N LYS A 145 -60.11 40.52 22.84
CA LYS A 145 -59.52 40.08 21.56
C LYS A 145 -58.26 40.88 21.23
N GLN A 146 -58.32 42.21 21.36
CA GLN A 146 -57.17 43.07 21.11
C GLN A 146 -56.00 42.78 22.07
N ARG A 147 -56.25 42.60 23.38
CA ARG A 147 -55.18 42.25 24.32
C ARG A 147 -54.59 40.87 24.09
N ILE A 148 -55.42 39.88 23.76
CA ILE A 148 -54.94 38.53 23.44
C ILE A 148 -54.08 38.57 22.17
N GLN A 149 -54.50 39.32 21.15
CA GLN A 149 -53.69 39.52 19.94
C GLN A 149 -52.37 40.27 20.23
N MET A 150 -52.38 41.31 21.06
CA MET A 150 -51.15 42.02 21.43
C MET A 150 -50.21 41.15 22.26
N ALA A 151 -50.74 40.34 23.18
CA ALA A 151 -49.96 39.39 23.97
C ALA A 151 -49.37 38.28 23.09
N GLN A 152 -50.17 37.75 22.14
CA GLN A 152 -49.70 36.77 21.15
C GLN A 152 -48.63 37.38 20.24
N ASN A 153 -48.83 38.59 19.73
CA ASN A 153 -47.85 39.31 18.91
C ASN A 153 -46.56 39.60 19.67
N THR A 154 -46.66 39.93 20.97
CA THR A 154 -45.48 40.12 21.83
C THR A 154 -44.75 38.82 22.07
N GLN A 155 -45.48 37.72 22.29
CA GLN A 155 -44.89 36.41 22.50
C GLN A 155 -44.22 35.86 21.24
N THR A 156 -44.81 36.06 20.05
CA THR A 156 -44.19 35.69 18.78
C THR A 156 -42.98 36.54 18.48
N LEU A 157 -43.02 37.84 18.78
CA LEU A 157 -41.87 38.74 18.60
C LEU A 157 -40.72 38.36 19.55
N SER A 158 -41.01 38.07 20.82
CA SER A 158 -40.02 37.60 21.80
C SER A 158 -39.39 36.27 21.38
N LYS A 159 -40.19 35.32 20.89
CA LYS A 159 -39.70 34.06 20.33
C LYS A 159 -38.85 34.27 19.08
N GLY A 160 -39.26 35.15 18.18
CA GLY A 160 -38.50 35.51 16.97
C GLY A 160 -37.15 36.15 17.32
N SER A 161 -37.10 37.01 18.33
CA SER A 161 -35.86 37.62 18.81
C SER A 161 -34.89 36.60 19.42
N ASN A 162 -35.41 35.65 20.21
CA ASN A 162 -34.58 34.56 20.74
C ASN A 162 -34.06 33.63 19.65
N ALA A 163 -34.91 33.27 18.68
CA ALA A 163 -34.50 32.46 17.53
C ALA A 163 -33.44 33.17 16.67
N LEU A 164 -33.54 34.50 16.51
CA LEU A 164 -32.54 35.29 15.79
C LEU A 164 -31.20 35.31 16.51
N ARG A 165 -31.20 35.48 17.84
CA ARG A 165 -29.97 35.38 18.67
C ARG A 165 -29.32 34.01 18.59
N GLU A 166 -30.12 32.96 18.56
CA GLU A 166 -29.62 31.59 18.42
C GLU A 166 -29.06 31.34 17.01
N ALA A 167 -29.71 31.88 15.98
CA ALA A 167 -29.21 31.85 14.61
C ALA A 167 -27.88 32.61 14.45
N GLU A 168 -27.73 33.79 15.05
CA GLU A 168 -26.49 34.57 15.05
C GLU A 168 -25.34 33.77 15.66
N ARG A 169 -25.57 33.15 16.83
CA ARG A 169 -24.58 32.26 17.47
C ARG A 169 -24.25 31.04 16.61
N TYR A 170 -25.23 30.49 15.89
CA TYR A 170 -25.00 29.34 15.03
C TYR A 170 -24.19 29.70 13.78
N VAL A 171 -24.42 30.88 13.22
CA VAL A 171 -23.65 31.42 12.09
C VAL A 171 -22.20 31.60 12.49
N THR A 172 -21.90 32.20 13.65
CA THR A 172 -20.50 32.37 14.10
C THR A 172 -19.78 31.04 14.31
N VAL A 173 -20.46 30.04 14.90
CA VAL A 173 -19.89 28.68 15.06
C VAL A 173 -19.66 28.01 13.70
N THR A 174 -20.55 28.24 12.74
CA THR A 174 -20.41 27.71 11.38
C THR A 174 -19.28 28.41 10.61
N GLU A 175 -19.09 29.71 10.80
CA GLU A 175 -17.98 30.48 10.24
C GLU A 175 -16.64 29.97 10.77
N ASP A 176 -16.53 29.70 12.07
CA ASP A 176 -15.32 29.12 12.66
C ASP A 176 -15.03 27.72 12.10
N MET A 177 -16.05 26.86 11.99
CA MET A 177 -15.90 25.53 11.41
C MET A 177 -15.54 25.60 9.91
N SER A 178 -16.09 26.57 9.18
CA SER A 178 -15.77 26.80 7.77
C SER A 178 -14.33 27.30 7.62
N ASN A 179 -13.88 28.20 8.48
CA ASN A 179 -12.49 28.66 8.50
C ASN A 179 -11.51 27.53 8.79
N GLU A 180 -11.81 26.66 9.76
CA GLU A 180 -10.96 25.50 10.04
C GLU A 180 -10.95 24.50 8.87
N ALA A 181 -12.10 24.31 8.20
CA ALA A 181 -12.17 23.48 6.99
C ALA A 181 -11.34 24.07 5.84
N LEU A 182 -11.39 25.39 5.61
CA LEU A 182 -10.58 26.08 4.61
C LEU A 182 -9.08 26.00 4.93
N LYS A 183 -8.72 26.13 6.21
CA LYS A 183 -7.35 25.97 6.69
C LYS A 183 -6.84 24.54 6.45
N ASN A 184 -7.64 23.52 6.77
CA ASN A 184 -7.28 22.12 6.51
C ASN A 184 -7.18 21.81 5.01
N LEU A 185 -8.06 22.37 4.17
CA LEU A 185 -7.95 22.23 2.71
C LEU A 185 -6.68 22.90 2.17
N GLY A 186 -6.31 24.07 2.72
CA GLY A 186 -5.05 24.74 2.42
C GLY A 186 -3.83 23.90 2.83
N GLU A 187 -3.86 23.29 4.01
CA GLU A 187 -2.80 22.41 4.50
C GLU A 187 -2.70 21.12 3.67
N GLN A 188 -3.83 20.50 3.32
CA GLN A 188 -3.88 19.35 2.41
C GLN A 188 -3.36 19.69 1.01
N THR A 189 -3.65 20.89 0.50
CA THR A 189 -3.09 21.37 -0.78
C THR A 189 -1.57 21.54 -0.69
N ALA A 190 -1.06 22.06 0.42
CA ALA A 190 0.37 22.15 0.67
C ALA A 190 1.03 20.76 0.79
N VAL A 191 0.32 19.77 1.35
CA VAL A 191 0.76 18.36 1.38
C VAL A 191 0.76 17.75 -0.03
N ILE A 192 -0.25 18.00 -0.87
CA ILE A 192 -0.26 17.56 -2.27
C ILE A 192 0.92 18.17 -3.03
N GLY A 193 1.22 19.46 -2.83
CA GLY A 193 2.40 20.10 -3.43
C GLY A 193 3.71 19.46 -2.97
N ARG A 194 3.81 19.08 -1.70
CA ARG A 194 4.98 18.40 -1.13
C ARG A 194 5.12 16.96 -1.61
N ILE A 195 4.00 16.26 -1.82
CA ILE A 195 3.96 14.92 -2.41
C ILE A 195 4.36 14.99 -3.87
N ALA A 196 3.83 15.94 -4.67
CA ALA A 196 4.22 16.13 -6.05
C ALA A 196 5.72 16.45 -6.21
N GLY A 197 6.30 17.25 -5.30
CA GLY A 197 7.74 17.48 -5.23
C GLY A 197 8.54 16.21 -4.89
N LYS A 198 8.06 15.40 -3.95
CA LYS A 198 8.68 14.12 -3.58
C LYS A 198 8.48 13.02 -4.63
N THR A 199 7.45 13.06 -5.46
CA THR A 199 7.28 12.10 -6.56
C THR A 199 8.32 12.31 -7.64
N ASN A 200 8.70 13.55 -7.95
CA ASN A 200 9.81 13.84 -8.88
C ASN A 200 11.17 13.35 -8.34
N GLU A 201 11.39 13.43 -7.02
CA GLU A 201 12.62 12.94 -6.37
C GLU A 201 12.61 11.41 -6.23
N ALA A 202 11.44 10.81 -5.95
CA ALA A 202 11.24 9.37 -5.93
C ALA A 202 11.40 8.75 -7.34
N ASP A 203 11.05 9.45 -8.42
CA ASP A 203 11.30 8.99 -9.80
C ASP A 203 12.80 8.98 -10.14
N ASP A 204 13.58 9.89 -9.57
CA ASP A 204 15.04 9.94 -9.75
C ASP A 204 15.74 8.83 -8.95
N GLU A 205 15.27 8.54 -7.73
CA GLU A 205 15.71 7.38 -6.94
C GLU A 205 15.23 6.04 -7.54
N LEU A 206 14.03 5.99 -8.14
CA LEU A 206 13.52 4.80 -8.85
C LEU A 206 14.30 4.55 -10.15
N SER A 207 14.71 5.61 -10.84
CA SER A 207 15.59 5.57 -12.02
C SER A 207 16.96 4.99 -11.66
N GLN A 208 17.54 5.44 -10.54
CA GLN A 208 18.81 4.90 -10.04
C GLN A 208 18.67 3.43 -9.59
N ALA A 209 17.60 3.08 -8.87
CA ALA A 209 17.33 1.70 -8.48
C ALA A 209 17.12 0.77 -9.69
N LYS A 210 16.39 1.23 -10.72
CA LYS A 210 16.22 0.50 -11.99
C LYS A 210 17.54 0.36 -12.75
N LYS A 211 18.42 1.36 -12.70
CA LYS A 211 19.75 1.32 -13.31
C LYS A 211 20.65 0.28 -12.63
N ILE A 212 20.71 0.26 -11.29
CA ILE A 212 21.45 -0.75 -10.53
C ILE A 212 20.89 -2.16 -10.77
N LEU A 213 19.56 -2.34 -10.74
CA LEU A 213 18.96 -3.65 -11.03
C LEU A 213 19.23 -4.10 -12.47
N SER A 214 19.17 -3.19 -13.45
CA SER A 214 19.46 -3.50 -14.86
C SER A 214 20.92 -3.90 -15.07
N ASP A 215 21.85 -3.23 -14.39
CA ASP A 215 23.28 -3.57 -14.46
C ASP A 215 23.54 -4.95 -13.80
N MET A 216 22.94 -5.23 -12.64
CA MET A 216 22.99 -6.58 -12.03
C MET A 216 22.34 -7.66 -12.92
N HIS A 217 21.25 -7.34 -13.61
CA HIS A 217 20.57 -8.30 -14.50
C HIS A 217 21.40 -8.64 -15.75
N LYS A 218 22.10 -7.64 -16.32
CA LYS A 218 23.00 -7.84 -17.46
C LYS A 218 24.21 -8.69 -17.08
N GLU A 219 24.77 -8.48 -15.90
CA GLU A 219 25.87 -9.29 -15.38
C GLU A 219 25.44 -10.73 -15.07
N MET A 220 24.23 -10.93 -14.54
CA MET A 220 23.65 -12.25 -14.32
C MET A 220 23.49 -13.05 -15.63
N ILE A 221 23.05 -12.40 -16.72
CA ILE A 221 22.88 -13.06 -18.02
C ILE A 221 24.23 -13.49 -18.61
N LYS A 222 25.28 -12.65 -18.50
CA LYS A 222 26.64 -13.00 -18.96
C LYS A 222 27.19 -14.21 -18.21
N ASN A 223 27.05 -14.24 -16.89
CA ASN A 223 27.53 -15.35 -16.07
C ASN A 223 26.79 -16.67 -16.41
N LYS A 224 25.48 -16.60 -16.63
CA LYS A 224 24.69 -17.75 -17.11
C LYS A 224 25.11 -18.23 -18.51
N ALA A 225 25.43 -17.31 -19.43
CA ALA A 225 25.87 -17.66 -20.78
C ALA A 225 27.23 -18.38 -20.79
N ILE A 226 28.19 -17.92 -19.99
CA ILE A 226 29.51 -18.57 -19.84
C ILE A 226 29.34 -20.01 -19.34
N LEU A 227 28.46 -20.22 -18.36
CA LEU A 227 28.17 -21.55 -17.81
C LEU A 227 27.58 -22.49 -18.86
N VAL A 228 26.65 -22.02 -19.69
CA VAL A 228 26.04 -22.82 -20.77
C VAL A 228 27.09 -23.23 -21.82
N ILE A 229 28.01 -22.33 -22.18
CA ILE A 229 29.09 -22.63 -23.14
C ILE A 229 30.01 -23.73 -22.59
N ILE A 230 30.42 -23.64 -21.32
CA ILE A 230 31.30 -24.63 -20.70
C ILE A 230 30.64 -26.02 -20.71
N ILE A 231 29.37 -26.11 -20.30
CA ILE A 231 28.62 -27.37 -20.34
C ILE A 231 28.54 -27.92 -21.77
N GLY A 232 28.28 -27.05 -22.76
CA GLY A 232 28.25 -27.45 -24.18
C GLY A 232 29.58 -28.04 -24.67
N VAL A 233 30.72 -27.41 -24.30
CA VAL A 233 32.05 -27.92 -24.66
C VAL A 233 32.34 -29.27 -24.01
N LEU A 234 31.95 -29.46 -22.75
CA LEU A 234 32.10 -30.75 -22.07
C LEU A 234 31.31 -31.86 -22.78
N LEU A 235 30.05 -31.59 -23.13
CA LEU A 235 29.23 -32.54 -23.86
C LEU A 235 29.82 -32.88 -25.22
N LEU A 236 30.30 -31.88 -25.96
CA LEU A 236 30.96 -32.08 -27.26
C LEU A 236 32.18 -33.00 -27.13
N LEU A 237 33.04 -32.78 -26.13
CA LEU A 237 34.18 -33.65 -25.86
C LEU A 237 33.77 -35.10 -25.58
N ILE A 238 32.72 -35.30 -24.77
CA ILE A 238 32.19 -36.64 -24.48
C ILE A 238 31.69 -37.31 -25.78
N PHE A 239 30.90 -36.60 -26.59
CA PHE A 239 30.42 -37.13 -27.87
C PHE A 239 31.57 -37.45 -28.83
N LEU A 240 32.60 -36.59 -28.88
CA LEU A 240 33.77 -36.79 -29.74
C LEU A 240 34.56 -38.05 -29.33
N VAL A 241 34.78 -38.27 -28.04
CA VAL A 241 35.44 -39.48 -27.53
C VAL A 241 34.63 -40.74 -27.86
N ILE A 242 33.31 -40.69 -27.66
CA ILE A 242 32.42 -41.81 -28.01
C ILE A 242 32.50 -42.09 -29.51
N TYR A 243 32.45 -41.05 -30.36
CA TYR A 243 32.55 -41.20 -31.81
C TYR A 243 33.88 -41.83 -32.23
N ILE A 244 35.02 -41.37 -31.71
CA ILE A 244 36.34 -41.94 -32.03
C ILE A 244 36.44 -43.39 -31.52
N LYS A 245 35.95 -43.68 -30.31
CA LYS A 245 36.00 -45.01 -29.72
C LYS A 245 35.11 -46.01 -30.44
N PHE A 246 33.95 -45.56 -30.92
CA PHE A 246 32.97 -46.39 -31.63
C PHE A 246 33.29 -46.52 -33.13
N SER A 247 33.85 -45.49 -33.75
CA SER A 247 34.30 -45.53 -35.15
C SER A 247 35.72 -46.10 -35.31
N GLY A 248 36.47 -46.26 -34.21
CA GLY A 248 37.80 -46.87 -34.17
C GLY A 248 37.81 -48.38 -33.97
N SER A 249 36.66 -49.07 -34.03
CA SER A 249 36.56 -50.54 -33.96
C SER A 249 36.15 -51.18 -35.29
N SER A 250 36.60 -50.66 -36.42
CA SER A 250 36.58 -51.39 -37.68
C SER A 250 37.85 -51.17 -38.50
N SER A 251 38.43 -52.30 -38.91
CA SER A 251 39.56 -52.51 -39.83
C SER A 251 40.97 -52.07 -39.38
N THR A 252 41.74 -53.05 -38.91
CA THR A 252 43.17 -53.13 -39.26
C THR A 252 43.41 -54.52 -39.83
N SER A 253 43.59 -54.56 -41.15
CA SER A 253 43.82 -55.76 -41.95
C SER A 253 45.21 -56.35 -41.72
N ASP A 254 45.25 -57.67 -41.79
CA ASP A 254 46.40 -58.55 -41.69
C ASP A 254 47.40 -58.39 -42.87
N SER A 255 48.69 -58.44 -42.51
CA SER A 255 49.87 -59.02 -43.18
C SER A 255 49.92 -59.14 -44.72
N THR A 256 50.94 -58.54 -45.37
CA THR A 256 51.65 -59.15 -46.53
C THR A 256 53.05 -58.55 -46.72
N THR A 257 54.04 -59.41 -46.48
CA THR A 257 55.44 -59.42 -46.93
C THR A 257 55.64 -58.96 -48.38
N THR A 258 56.63 -58.09 -48.63
CA THR A 258 57.50 -58.20 -49.83
C THR A 258 58.87 -57.62 -49.54
N VAL A 259 59.88 -58.48 -49.67
CA VAL A 259 61.31 -58.22 -49.56
C VAL A 259 61.82 -57.69 -50.90
N ILE A 260 62.66 -56.65 -50.89
CA ILE A 260 63.55 -56.34 -52.01
C ILE A 260 64.97 -56.18 -51.48
N ILE A 261 65.81 -57.11 -51.91
CA ILE A 261 67.23 -57.23 -51.63
C ILE A 261 67.96 -56.29 -52.61
N VAL A 262 68.78 -55.37 -52.10
CA VAL A 262 69.86 -54.77 -52.89
C VAL A 262 71.16 -54.85 -52.10
N THR A 263 72.08 -55.53 -52.73
CA THR A 263 73.42 -56.01 -52.34
C THR A 263 74.45 -54.90 -52.16
N GLY A 264 75.33 -55.05 -51.15
CA GLY A 264 76.58 -54.30 -51.05
C GLY A 264 77.42 -54.63 -49.80
N THR A 265 78.47 -55.43 -49.98
CA THR A 265 79.59 -55.75 -49.06
C THR A 265 80.90 -55.51 -49.85
N PRO A 266 82.12 -55.39 -49.27
CA PRO A 266 82.63 -54.58 -48.14
C PRO A 266 84.01 -53.88 -48.42
N SER A 267 84.55 -53.16 -47.40
CA SER A 267 85.98 -52.87 -47.07
C SER A 267 86.61 -51.49 -47.45
N PRO A 268 87.69 -51.00 -46.78
CA PRO A 268 88.05 -51.01 -45.34
C PRO A 268 88.76 -49.71 -44.81
N VAL A 269 89.20 -49.72 -43.53
CA VAL A 269 90.22 -48.86 -42.83
C VAL A 269 89.78 -47.42 -42.47
N THR A 270 89.74 -46.95 -41.21
CA THR A 270 90.90 -46.73 -40.33
C THR A 270 90.42 -46.38 -38.91
N LEU A 271 90.98 -47.05 -37.91
CA LEU A 271 90.81 -46.77 -36.47
C LEU A 271 91.94 -45.85 -35.99
N PRO A 272 91.70 -44.78 -35.21
CA PRO A 272 92.71 -44.25 -34.30
C PRO A 272 92.66 -44.98 -32.94
N PRO A 273 93.82 -45.20 -32.28
CA PRO A 273 93.96 -46.02 -31.07
C PRO A 273 93.42 -45.33 -29.80
N PRO A 274 92.85 -46.07 -28.84
CA PRO A 274 92.48 -45.55 -27.52
C PRO A 274 93.60 -45.77 -26.49
N PRO A 275 93.82 -44.85 -25.55
CA PRO A 275 94.42 -45.16 -24.26
C PRO A 275 93.38 -45.16 -23.11
N PRO A 276 93.70 -45.88 -22.01
CA PRO A 276 92.74 -46.69 -21.27
C PRO A 276 92.00 -45.98 -20.12
N THR A 277 90.82 -46.52 -19.90
CA THR A 277 89.97 -46.53 -18.70
C THR A 277 90.70 -46.38 -17.37
N THR A 278 90.17 -45.50 -16.51
CA THR A 278 90.26 -45.65 -15.05
C THR A 278 88.83 -45.49 -14.47
N PRO A 279 88.40 -46.40 -13.58
CA PRO A 279 86.98 -46.61 -13.25
C PRO A 279 86.42 -45.63 -12.20
N ALA A 280 85.13 -45.33 -12.41
CA ALA A 280 83.99 -45.30 -11.47
C ALA A 280 84.12 -44.65 -10.06
N PRO A 281 83.03 -44.01 -9.59
CA PRO A 281 83.05 -43.00 -8.54
C PRO A 281 83.05 -43.60 -7.13
N THR A 282 83.81 -42.99 -6.23
CA THR A 282 83.64 -43.22 -4.79
C THR A 282 82.82 -42.07 -4.21
N SER A 283 81.71 -42.48 -3.61
CA SER A 283 80.81 -41.76 -2.73
C SER A 283 81.51 -40.85 -1.74
N ASN A 284 80.87 -39.70 -1.46
CA ASN A 284 80.76 -38.98 -0.19
C ASN A 284 80.39 -37.54 -0.54
N SER A 285 79.66 -36.75 0.22
CA SER A 285 78.88 -36.86 1.45
C SER A 285 78.41 -35.43 1.69
N LEU A 286 77.22 -35.23 2.26
CA LEU A 286 76.81 -34.09 3.10
C LEU A 286 77.13 -32.64 2.66
N SER A 287 76.15 -31.77 2.87
CA SER A 287 76.27 -30.35 3.28
C SER A 287 75.35 -29.49 2.42
N SER A 288 74.15 -29.18 2.91
CA SER A 288 73.84 -27.96 3.71
C SER A 288 73.59 -26.73 2.85
N GLY A 289 72.63 -25.93 3.30
CA GLY A 289 72.50 -24.51 2.94
C GLY A 289 71.34 -24.29 1.98
N SER A 290 70.22 -23.78 2.48
CA SER A 290 69.98 -22.35 2.77
C SER A 290 69.32 -21.69 1.55
N SER A 291 68.05 -21.33 1.69
CA SER A 291 67.62 -19.93 1.80
C SER A 291 67.71 -19.20 0.47
N PHE A 292 66.58 -19.00 -0.20
CA PHE A 292 65.88 -17.72 -0.25
C PHE A 292 64.45 -17.96 -0.76
#